data_AF-A0A2H9QV35-F1
#
_entry.id   AF-A0A2H9QV35-F1
#
_cell.length_a   1.000
_cell.length_b   1.000
_cell.length_c   1.000
_cell.angle_alpha   90.00
_cell.angle_beta   90.00
_cell.angle_gamma   90.00
#
_symmetry.space_group_name_H-M   'P 1'
#
loop_
_entity.id
_entity.type
_entity.pdbx_description
1 polymer ?
#
loop_
_entity_poly.entity_id
_entity_poly.type
_entity_poly.pdbx_seq_one_letter_code
_entity_poly.pdbx_strand_id
1 'polypeptide(L)'
;MNGALAKIKSADKTVWMTKPKQNKEFTQMIADYTILLLIDTVLNDVDKKIASEIIMSAAEKLGSSVFDEYVKERIKTPKEWADAVNESVFNQMGTGIIFTKIADDRIEASVFKCPTIYRATSAPDITCPFSYGFGRGLWRKTFPEGEVMMGNTIAKGKETCVFTFLVKSKENIREKMKQMFENASVELKAKKTAAPAVAPAKVSDLTILCITESIFKHVDKKTASEIIINTAEKLGNRVFEEYVKEKPEKWTTMEWAEKTAGGIWNQQGTGVVFSEISDKKIMSHVFKCPTPERAGEAPHIACPFSWGYARGVWKKAFQEGEVLMGGTMAHGAPTCEFTWFVKAEKEHAEMREKVKKYLTKEEEMRML
;
A
#
# COMPACT_ATOMS: atom_id res chain seq x y z
N MET A 1 -29.13 -22.72 7.37
CA MET A 1 -28.38 -21.68 6.62
C MET A 1 -26.92 -21.75 7.01
N ASN A 2 -26.03 -22.18 6.09
CA ASN A 2 -24.58 -22.08 6.27
C ASN A 2 -24.11 -20.66 5.90
N GLY A 3 -24.47 -19.68 6.73
CA GLY A 3 -24.13 -18.27 6.51
C GLY A 3 -22.63 -17.98 6.68
N ALA A 4 -22.18 -16.86 6.11
CA ALA A 4 -20.82 -16.32 6.24
C ALA A 4 -20.45 -15.93 7.68
N LEU A 5 -21.46 -15.76 8.54
CA LEU A 5 -21.35 -15.56 9.98
C LEU A 5 -21.73 -16.83 10.76
N ALA A 6 -21.05 -17.07 11.87
CA ALA A 6 -21.44 -17.98 12.93
C ALA A 6 -22.13 -17.20 14.05
N LYS A 7 -23.38 -17.55 14.38
CA LYS A 7 -24.10 -16.97 15.52
C LYS A 7 -23.67 -17.66 16.81
N ILE A 8 -23.22 -16.89 17.78
CA ILE A 8 -22.87 -17.36 19.12
C ILE A 8 -23.82 -16.68 20.11
N LYS A 9 -24.48 -17.49 20.94
CA LYS A 9 -25.40 -17.01 21.98
C LYS A 9 -24.79 -17.28 23.35
N SER A 10 -24.72 -16.27 24.20
CA SER A 10 -24.61 -16.40 25.65
C SER A 10 -25.94 -16.00 26.31
N ALA A 11 -26.06 -16.21 27.62
CA ALA A 11 -27.27 -15.86 28.38
C ALA A 11 -27.68 -14.39 28.22
N ASP A 12 -26.69 -13.50 28.05
CA ASP A 12 -26.90 -12.04 28.11
C ASP A 12 -26.59 -11.34 26.78
N LYS A 13 -25.94 -12.03 25.83
CA LYS A 13 -25.46 -11.44 24.57
C LYS A 13 -25.58 -12.39 23.38
N THR A 14 -25.88 -11.81 22.23
CA THR A 14 -25.72 -12.47 20.93
C THR A 14 -24.59 -11.78 20.18
N VAL A 15 -23.65 -12.57 19.65
CA VAL A 15 -22.58 -12.09 18.78
C VAL A 15 -22.56 -12.89 17.48
N TRP A 16 -22.02 -12.28 16.43
CA TRP A 16 -21.87 -12.91 15.12
C TRP A 16 -20.42 -12.85 14.68
N MET A 17 -19.83 -13.99 14.38
CA MET A 17 -18.40 -14.11 14.08
C MET A 17 -18.16 -14.53 12.64
N THR A 18 -17.16 -13.94 11.99
CA THR A 18 -16.71 -14.36 10.66
C THR A 18 -16.11 -15.77 10.68
N LYS A 19 -16.05 -16.43 9.52
CA LYS A 19 -15.42 -17.74 9.32
C LYS A 19 -14.22 -17.56 8.37
N PRO A 20 -13.10 -17.01 8.87
CA PRO A 20 -12.01 -16.57 8.02
C PRO A 20 -11.40 -17.71 7.22
N LYS A 21 -11.23 -17.48 5.92
CA LYS A 21 -10.50 -18.37 4.99
C LYS A 21 -9.77 -17.49 3.98
N GLN A 22 -8.48 -17.26 4.26
CA GLN A 22 -7.66 -16.38 3.44
C GLN A 22 -7.63 -16.84 1.97
N ASN A 23 -7.98 -15.94 1.08
CA ASN A 23 -7.88 -16.10 -0.37
C ASN A 23 -6.65 -15.32 -0.86
N LYS A 24 -5.65 -16.04 -1.37
CA LYS A 24 -4.37 -15.45 -1.82
C LYS A 24 -4.54 -14.44 -2.95
N GLU A 25 -5.43 -14.71 -3.91
CA GLU A 25 -5.69 -13.80 -5.03
C GLU A 25 -6.33 -12.51 -4.54
N PHE A 26 -7.28 -12.63 -3.60
CA PHE A 26 -7.93 -11.48 -2.98
C PHE A 26 -6.94 -10.62 -2.18
N THR A 27 -6.06 -11.24 -1.39
CA THR A 27 -5.04 -10.49 -0.63
C THR A 27 -4.00 -9.83 -1.53
N GLN A 28 -3.61 -10.48 -2.63
CA GLN A 28 -2.70 -9.89 -3.61
C GLN A 28 -3.34 -8.65 -4.28
N MET A 29 -4.61 -8.76 -4.68
CA MET A 29 -5.35 -7.66 -5.28
C MET A 29 -5.45 -6.44 -4.33
N ILE A 30 -5.71 -6.66 -3.04
CA ILE A 30 -5.69 -5.59 -2.04
C ILE A 30 -4.33 -4.91 -2.01
N ALA A 31 -3.24 -5.67 -1.99
CA ALA A 31 -1.90 -5.10 -1.94
C ALA A 31 -1.61 -4.26 -3.20
N ASP A 32 -1.97 -4.77 -4.38
CA ASP A 32 -1.74 -4.08 -5.65
C ASP A 32 -2.56 -2.77 -5.75
N TYR A 33 -3.84 -2.78 -5.35
CA TYR A 33 -4.65 -1.57 -5.26
C TYR A 33 -4.16 -0.59 -4.19
N THR A 34 -3.61 -1.08 -3.09
CA THR A 34 -3.04 -0.22 -2.05
C THR A 34 -1.84 0.55 -2.59
N ILE A 35 -0.91 -0.12 -3.29
CA ILE A 35 0.24 0.53 -3.93
C ILE A 35 -0.23 1.62 -4.88
N LEU A 36 -1.20 1.29 -5.73
CA LEU A 36 -1.84 2.20 -6.67
C LEU A 36 -2.36 3.47 -6.02
N LEU A 37 -3.19 3.31 -4.99
CA LEU A 37 -3.84 4.42 -4.32
C LEU A 37 -2.87 5.25 -3.49
N LEU A 38 -1.85 4.62 -2.88
CA LEU A 38 -0.80 5.34 -2.16
C LEU A 38 -0.03 6.25 -3.12
N ILE A 39 0.36 5.73 -4.28
CA ILE A 39 1.05 6.51 -5.31
C ILE A 39 0.16 7.66 -5.80
N ASP A 40 -1.10 7.37 -6.17
CA ASP A 40 -2.05 8.38 -6.65
C ASP A 40 -2.26 9.49 -5.62
N THR A 41 -2.46 9.14 -4.36
CA THR A 41 -2.61 10.10 -3.27
C THR A 41 -1.33 10.90 -3.05
N VAL A 42 -0.14 10.29 -3.05
CA VAL A 42 1.13 11.03 -2.91
C VAL A 42 1.30 12.05 -4.04
N LEU A 43 0.91 11.74 -5.26
CA LEU A 43 1.08 12.65 -6.40
C LEU A 43 0.08 13.79 -6.42
N ASN A 44 -1.15 13.54 -5.95
CA ASN A 44 -2.21 14.53 -5.97
C ASN A 44 -2.25 15.41 -4.72
N ASP A 45 -1.82 14.88 -3.57
CA ASP A 45 -2.04 15.52 -2.26
C ASP A 45 -0.73 16.07 -1.65
N VAL A 46 0.44 15.82 -2.27
CA VAL A 46 1.75 16.30 -1.79
C VAL A 46 2.39 17.22 -2.83
N ASP A 47 3.18 18.19 -2.36
CA ASP A 47 4.01 19.01 -3.25
C ASP A 47 4.83 18.12 -4.20
N LYS A 48 4.81 18.50 -5.48
CA LYS A 48 5.35 17.69 -6.58
C LYS A 48 6.83 17.35 -6.42
N LYS A 49 7.65 18.26 -5.86
CA LYS A 49 9.07 18.01 -5.60
C LYS A 49 9.24 16.99 -4.49
N ILE A 50 8.40 17.08 -3.46
CA ILE A 50 8.38 16.15 -2.34
C ILE A 50 7.84 14.78 -2.80
N ALA A 51 6.79 14.72 -3.62
CA ALA A 51 6.22 13.48 -4.14
C ALA A 51 7.25 12.65 -4.93
N SER A 52 8.03 13.30 -5.80
CA SER A 52 9.10 12.65 -6.57
C SER A 52 10.18 12.06 -5.65
N GLU A 53 10.57 12.81 -4.62
CA GLU A 53 11.53 12.37 -3.60
C GLU A 53 10.99 11.17 -2.79
N ILE A 54 9.72 11.20 -2.40
CA ILE A 54 9.04 10.10 -1.69
C ILE A 54 9.09 8.82 -2.53
N ILE A 55 8.69 8.90 -3.81
CA ILE A 55 8.64 7.74 -4.71
C ILE A 55 10.04 7.18 -4.96
N MET A 56 11.03 8.03 -5.24
CA MET A 56 12.42 7.59 -5.45
C MET A 56 13.00 6.91 -4.20
N SER A 57 12.82 7.53 -3.04
CA SER A 57 13.37 7.05 -1.76
C SER A 57 12.72 5.74 -1.33
N ALA A 58 11.40 5.61 -1.53
CA ALA A 58 10.67 4.36 -1.32
C ALA A 58 11.20 3.24 -2.23
N ALA A 59 11.37 3.54 -3.52
CA ALA A 59 11.85 2.56 -4.48
C ALA A 59 13.30 2.13 -4.21
N GLU A 60 14.17 3.05 -3.77
CA GLU A 60 15.56 2.73 -3.38
C GLU A 60 15.61 1.80 -2.16
N LYS A 61 14.78 2.07 -1.14
CA LYS A 61 14.65 1.18 0.01
C LYS A 61 14.10 -0.20 -0.40
N LEU A 62 13.11 -0.22 -1.29
CA LEU A 62 12.55 -1.45 -1.84
C LEU A 62 13.60 -2.26 -2.59
N GLY A 63 14.35 -1.63 -3.51
CA GLY A 63 15.41 -2.30 -4.27
C GLY A 63 16.46 -2.91 -3.35
N SER A 64 16.88 -2.18 -2.32
CA SER A 64 17.81 -2.69 -1.30
C SER A 64 17.23 -3.91 -0.55
N SER A 65 15.96 -3.84 -0.16
CA SER A 65 15.28 -4.90 0.60
C SER A 65 15.05 -6.16 -0.24
N VAL A 66 14.69 -5.99 -1.53
CA VAL A 66 14.56 -7.08 -2.49
C VAL A 66 15.92 -7.73 -2.75
N PHE A 67 17.00 -6.94 -2.83
CA PHE A 67 18.34 -7.50 -2.93
C PHE A 67 18.65 -8.41 -1.74
N ASP A 68 18.43 -7.95 -0.51
CA ASP A 68 18.67 -8.75 0.70
C ASP A 68 17.80 -10.02 0.76
N GLU A 69 16.56 -9.91 0.29
CA GLU A 69 15.61 -11.02 0.32
C GLU A 69 15.96 -12.10 -0.72
N TYR A 70 16.40 -11.73 -1.93
CA TYR A 70 16.53 -12.65 -3.05
C TYR A 70 17.97 -12.94 -3.49
N VAL A 71 18.91 -12.00 -3.33
CA VAL A 71 20.33 -12.20 -3.68
C VAL A 71 21.08 -12.68 -2.43
N LYS A 72 21.37 -13.97 -2.37
CA LYS A 72 22.07 -14.60 -1.23
C LYS A 72 23.58 -14.66 -1.39
N GLU A 73 24.06 -14.45 -2.61
CA GLU A 73 25.47 -14.55 -2.94
C GLU A 73 26.21 -13.27 -2.61
N ARG A 74 27.50 -13.42 -2.28
CA ARG A 74 28.38 -12.27 -2.06
C ARG A 74 28.90 -11.76 -3.40
N ILE A 75 28.33 -10.67 -3.86
CA ILE A 75 28.70 -10.02 -5.11
C ILE A 75 29.93 -9.11 -4.91
N LYS A 76 30.89 -9.17 -5.85
CA LYS A 76 32.11 -8.34 -5.85
C LYS A 76 32.32 -7.59 -7.16
N THR A 77 31.83 -8.10 -8.28
CA THR A 77 32.03 -7.49 -9.60
C THR A 77 30.71 -7.07 -10.26
N PRO A 78 30.74 -6.10 -11.18
CA PRO A 78 29.56 -5.73 -11.97
C PRO A 78 28.97 -6.92 -12.74
N LYS A 79 29.79 -7.85 -13.23
CA LYS A 79 29.31 -9.05 -13.91
C LYS A 79 28.56 -9.99 -12.97
N GLU A 80 29.14 -10.32 -11.81
CA GLU A 80 28.46 -11.12 -10.78
C GLU A 80 27.13 -10.47 -10.36
N TRP A 81 27.11 -9.13 -10.26
CA TRP A 81 25.88 -8.40 -9.96
C TRP A 81 24.81 -8.61 -11.03
N ALA A 82 25.16 -8.41 -12.31
CA ALA A 82 24.23 -8.56 -13.43
C ALA A 82 23.62 -9.97 -13.49
N ASP A 83 24.47 -10.99 -13.32
CA ASP A 83 24.05 -12.39 -13.35
C ASP A 83 23.07 -12.67 -12.19
N ALA A 84 23.44 -12.27 -10.96
CA ALA A 84 22.63 -12.50 -9.76
C ALA A 84 21.28 -11.77 -9.77
N VAL A 85 21.24 -10.49 -10.16
CA VAL A 85 19.97 -9.74 -10.15
C VAL A 85 19.05 -10.17 -11.27
N ASN A 86 19.57 -10.59 -12.42
CA ASN A 86 18.73 -11.10 -13.51
C ASN A 86 17.99 -12.36 -13.08
N GLU A 87 18.72 -13.33 -12.53
CA GLU A 87 18.16 -14.61 -12.09
C GLU A 87 17.25 -14.47 -10.87
N SER A 88 17.74 -13.77 -9.84
CA SER A 88 17.10 -13.78 -8.52
C SER A 88 16.05 -12.68 -8.35
N VAL A 89 16.09 -11.61 -9.14
CA VAL A 89 15.18 -10.45 -8.99
C VAL A 89 14.32 -10.27 -10.23
N PHE A 90 14.89 -9.92 -11.38
CA PHE A 90 14.11 -9.54 -12.56
C PHE A 90 13.26 -10.72 -13.09
N ASN A 91 13.84 -11.91 -13.21
CA ASN A 91 13.09 -13.12 -13.61
C ASN A 91 11.97 -13.46 -12.62
N GLN A 92 12.22 -13.39 -11.31
CA GLN A 92 11.21 -13.67 -10.28
C GLN A 92 10.06 -12.65 -10.31
N MET A 93 10.35 -11.42 -10.69
CA MET A 93 9.37 -10.35 -10.85
C MET A 93 8.68 -10.38 -12.23
N GLY A 94 9.00 -11.32 -13.11
CA GLY A 94 8.42 -11.44 -14.45
C GLY A 94 8.73 -10.24 -15.35
N THR A 95 9.90 -9.62 -15.18
CA THR A 95 10.40 -8.52 -16.02
C THR A 95 11.71 -8.93 -16.68
N GLY A 96 11.91 -8.49 -17.92
CA GLY A 96 13.15 -8.74 -18.64
C GLY A 96 14.13 -7.59 -18.46
N ILE A 97 15.40 -7.90 -18.19
CA ILE A 97 16.49 -6.95 -18.29
C ILE A 97 17.48 -7.43 -19.36
N ILE A 98 17.91 -6.54 -20.24
CA ILE A 98 18.95 -6.81 -21.24
C ILE A 98 20.15 -5.96 -20.89
N PHE A 99 21.27 -6.60 -20.55
CA PHE A 99 22.54 -5.92 -20.38
C PHE A 99 23.19 -5.72 -21.74
N THR A 100 23.32 -4.46 -22.16
CA THR A 100 23.94 -4.09 -23.44
C THR A 100 25.45 -3.89 -23.29
N LYS A 101 25.93 -3.60 -22.08
CA LYS A 101 27.35 -3.52 -21.76
C LYS A 101 27.58 -3.91 -20.31
N ILE A 102 28.62 -4.73 -20.07
CA ILE A 102 29.14 -5.03 -18.74
C ILE A 102 30.64 -4.76 -18.77
N ALA A 103 31.10 -3.86 -17.91
CA ALA A 103 32.50 -3.50 -17.73
C ALA A 103 32.79 -3.36 -16.23
N ASP A 104 34.07 -3.32 -15.87
CA ASP A 104 34.50 -3.27 -14.46
C ASP A 104 34.08 -1.98 -13.74
N ASP A 105 33.84 -0.90 -14.48
CA ASP A 105 33.46 0.41 -13.95
C ASP A 105 31.96 0.74 -14.14
N ARG A 106 31.26 0.01 -15.03
CA ARG A 106 29.86 0.29 -15.35
C ARG A 106 29.08 -0.87 -16.00
N ILE A 107 27.76 -0.79 -15.89
CA ILE A 107 26.81 -1.62 -16.62
C ILE A 107 25.82 -0.73 -17.37
N GLU A 108 25.53 -1.07 -18.61
CA GLU A 108 24.44 -0.46 -19.38
C GLU A 108 23.36 -1.52 -19.60
N ALA A 109 22.11 -1.18 -19.29
CA ALA A 109 21.01 -2.13 -19.37
C ALA A 109 19.72 -1.46 -19.87
N SER A 110 18.90 -2.25 -20.57
CA SER A 110 17.54 -1.89 -20.93
C SER A 110 16.57 -2.77 -20.15
N VAL A 111 15.68 -2.16 -19.38
CA VAL A 111 14.64 -2.87 -18.61
C VAL A 111 13.32 -2.80 -19.37
N PHE A 112 12.73 -3.96 -19.62
CA PHE A 112 11.42 -4.13 -20.24
C PHE A 112 10.37 -4.14 -19.14
N LYS A 113 9.62 -3.03 -19.04
CA LYS A 113 8.46 -2.85 -18.13
C LYS A 113 8.85 -2.97 -16.64
N CYS A 114 8.73 -1.86 -15.89
CA CYS A 114 8.95 -1.86 -14.44
C CYS A 114 7.91 -2.74 -13.72
N PRO A 115 8.28 -3.90 -13.16
CA PRO A 115 7.31 -4.88 -12.67
C PRO A 115 6.42 -4.37 -11.54
N THR A 116 6.89 -3.42 -10.72
CA THR A 116 6.18 -3.03 -9.49
C THR A 116 5.14 -1.94 -9.71
N ILE A 117 5.43 -0.93 -10.55
CA ILE A 117 4.50 0.18 -10.80
C ILE A 117 3.81 0.10 -12.16
N TYR A 118 4.41 -0.56 -13.17
CA TYR A 118 3.77 -0.62 -14.49
C TYR A 118 2.45 -1.42 -14.49
N ARG A 119 2.25 -2.29 -13.50
CA ARG A 119 0.99 -3.03 -13.26
C ARG A 119 -0.09 -2.15 -12.65
N ALA A 120 0.35 -1.14 -11.91
CA ALA A 120 -0.46 -0.17 -11.22
C ALA A 120 -0.84 0.97 -12.18
N THR A 121 0.12 1.50 -12.93
CA THR A 121 -0.07 2.70 -13.76
C THR A 121 0.94 2.75 -14.90
N SER A 122 0.50 3.22 -16.08
CA SER A 122 1.38 3.52 -17.21
C SER A 122 1.91 4.96 -17.18
N ALA A 123 1.66 5.70 -16.10
CA ALA A 123 2.03 7.11 -15.98
C ALA A 123 3.57 7.24 -15.90
N PRO A 124 4.22 7.89 -16.89
CA PRO A 124 5.68 7.92 -16.99
C PRO A 124 6.39 8.69 -15.87
N ASP A 125 5.73 9.71 -15.33
CA ASP A 125 6.14 10.50 -14.17
C ASP A 125 6.22 9.70 -12.87
N ILE A 126 5.61 8.52 -12.83
CA ILE A 126 5.64 7.60 -11.67
C ILE A 126 6.61 6.45 -11.93
N THR A 127 6.44 5.82 -13.09
CA THR A 127 7.21 4.63 -13.45
C THR A 127 8.70 4.94 -13.58
N CYS A 128 9.07 6.13 -14.04
CA CYS A 128 10.47 6.54 -14.20
C CYS A 128 11.20 6.76 -12.86
N PRO A 129 10.75 7.65 -11.95
CA PRO A 129 11.43 7.86 -10.67
C PRO A 129 11.47 6.59 -9.81
N PHE A 130 10.41 5.77 -9.86
CA PHE A 130 10.42 4.50 -9.14
C PHE A 130 11.41 3.50 -9.72
N SER A 131 11.44 3.32 -11.05
CA SER A 131 12.40 2.39 -11.67
C SER A 131 13.84 2.82 -11.41
N TYR A 132 14.09 4.12 -11.47
CA TYR A 132 15.36 4.72 -11.09
C TYR A 132 15.73 4.40 -9.64
N GLY A 133 14.85 4.71 -8.68
CA GLY A 133 15.10 4.44 -7.27
C GLY A 133 15.33 2.96 -7.01
N PHE A 134 14.49 2.07 -7.56
CA PHE A 134 14.61 0.63 -7.43
C PHE A 134 15.95 0.10 -7.96
N GLY A 135 16.33 0.48 -9.18
CA GLY A 135 17.63 0.11 -9.75
C GLY A 135 18.80 0.65 -8.91
N ARG A 136 18.70 1.88 -8.42
CA ARG A 136 19.71 2.48 -7.53
C ARG A 136 19.84 1.74 -6.21
N GLY A 137 18.73 1.29 -5.62
CA GLY A 137 18.73 0.47 -4.40
C GLY A 137 19.43 -0.87 -4.60
N LEU A 138 19.08 -1.60 -5.66
CA LEU A 138 19.72 -2.87 -6.02
C LEU A 138 21.24 -2.70 -6.22
N TRP A 139 21.64 -1.61 -6.90
CA TRP A 139 23.04 -1.33 -7.21
C TRP A 139 23.85 -0.94 -5.98
N ARG A 140 23.36 0.03 -5.19
CA ARG A 140 24.08 0.57 -4.04
C ARG A 140 24.20 -0.41 -2.88
N LYS A 141 23.41 -1.48 -2.88
CA LYS A 141 23.59 -2.60 -1.96
C LYS A 141 24.94 -3.30 -2.16
N THR A 142 25.43 -3.36 -3.41
CA THR A 142 26.72 -3.96 -3.75
C THR A 142 27.82 -2.92 -3.87
N PHE A 143 27.53 -1.75 -4.47
CA PHE A 143 28.49 -0.67 -4.71
C PHE A 143 28.02 0.62 -4.02
N PRO A 144 28.35 0.86 -2.74
CA PRO A 144 27.81 1.98 -1.96
C PRO A 144 28.11 3.38 -2.55
N GLU A 145 29.27 3.53 -3.20
CA GLU A 145 29.69 4.74 -3.93
C GLU A 145 29.14 4.82 -5.35
N GLY A 146 28.43 3.77 -5.78
CA GLY A 146 27.87 3.65 -7.11
C GLY A 146 26.66 4.55 -7.30
N GLU A 147 26.44 4.94 -8.55
CA GLU A 147 25.29 5.75 -8.97
C GLU A 147 24.61 5.13 -10.19
N VAL A 148 23.36 5.49 -10.39
CA VAL A 148 22.57 5.06 -11.54
C VAL A 148 22.21 6.29 -12.34
N MET A 149 22.32 6.23 -13.66
CA MET A 149 21.74 7.21 -14.55
C MET A 149 20.61 6.53 -15.31
N MET A 150 19.52 7.25 -15.51
CA MET A 150 18.48 6.84 -16.43
C MET A 150 18.52 7.74 -17.65
N GLY A 151 18.66 7.13 -18.83
CA GLY A 151 18.71 7.82 -20.11
C GLY A 151 17.32 7.95 -20.73
N ASN A 152 17.09 7.22 -21.83
CA ASN A 152 15.79 7.21 -22.49
C ASN A 152 14.71 6.60 -21.59
N THR A 153 13.59 7.29 -21.46
CA THR A 153 12.45 6.91 -20.62
C THR A 153 11.24 6.51 -21.46
N ILE A 154 10.34 5.72 -20.86
CA ILE A 154 9.02 5.39 -21.42
C ILE A 154 8.19 6.66 -21.65
N ALA A 155 8.45 7.74 -20.90
CA ALA A 155 7.84 9.06 -21.07
C ALA A 155 8.06 9.65 -22.47
N LYS A 156 9.09 9.20 -23.20
CA LYS A 156 9.38 9.63 -24.57
C LYS A 156 8.81 8.67 -25.64
N GLY A 157 7.79 7.87 -25.31
CA GLY A 157 7.14 6.95 -26.23
C GLY A 157 7.93 5.67 -26.55
N LYS A 158 8.93 5.32 -25.73
CA LYS A 158 9.74 4.10 -25.89
C LYS A 158 9.24 2.95 -25.03
N GLU A 159 9.48 1.72 -25.46
CA GLU A 159 9.04 0.50 -24.76
C GLU A 159 9.93 0.08 -23.57
N THR A 160 11.12 0.70 -23.43
CA THR A 160 12.14 0.31 -22.45
C THR A 160 12.75 1.52 -21.74
N CYS A 161 13.09 1.36 -20.47
CA CYS A 161 13.95 2.32 -19.74
C CYS A 161 15.41 1.89 -19.86
N VAL A 162 16.28 2.83 -20.24
CA VAL A 162 17.73 2.59 -20.35
C VAL A 162 18.43 3.10 -19.09
N PHE A 163 19.19 2.23 -18.45
CA PHE A 163 19.97 2.52 -17.25
C PHE A 163 21.46 2.38 -17.51
N THR A 164 22.23 3.26 -16.86
CA THR A 164 23.68 3.12 -16.73
C THR A 164 24.01 3.06 -15.24
N PHE A 165 24.48 1.92 -14.78
CA PHE A 165 24.97 1.71 -13.42
C PHE A 165 26.46 1.97 -13.40
N LEU A 166 26.93 2.87 -12.54
CA LEU A 166 28.32 3.26 -12.41
C LEU A 166 28.83 2.78 -11.06
N VAL A 167 29.98 2.09 -11.01
CA VAL A 167 30.57 1.62 -9.74
C VAL A 167 30.97 2.79 -8.83
N LYS A 168 31.32 3.93 -9.43
CA LYS A 168 31.64 5.17 -8.73
C LYS A 168 31.26 6.38 -9.59
N SER A 169 30.77 7.44 -8.96
CA SER A 169 30.56 8.74 -9.61
C SER A 169 31.11 9.87 -8.75
N LYS A 170 31.73 10.87 -9.40
CA LYS A 170 32.07 12.16 -8.78
C LYS A 170 31.00 13.24 -9.01
N GLU A 171 30.05 12.96 -9.88
CA GLU A 171 28.97 13.88 -10.21
C GLU A 171 27.75 13.65 -9.30
N ASN A 172 27.01 14.72 -9.00
CA ASN A 172 25.73 14.64 -8.30
C ASN A 172 24.61 14.16 -9.24
N ILE A 173 24.70 12.89 -9.64
CA ILE A 173 23.76 12.26 -10.58
C ILE A 173 22.35 12.22 -9.99
N ARG A 174 22.21 11.99 -8.69
CA ARG A 174 20.92 11.94 -8.00
C ARG A 174 20.13 13.24 -8.20
N GLU A 175 20.78 14.38 -8.05
CA GLU A 175 20.15 15.69 -8.25
C GLU A 175 19.75 15.91 -9.72
N LYS A 176 20.60 15.51 -10.67
CA LYS A 176 20.26 15.55 -12.12
C LYS A 176 19.02 14.70 -12.43
N MET A 177 18.94 13.49 -11.87
CA MET A 177 17.79 12.60 -12.07
C MET A 177 16.52 13.18 -11.43
N LYS A 178 16.63 13.75 -10.23
CA LYS A 178 15.52 14.44 -9.57
C LYS A 178 14.94 15.56 -10.43
N GLN A 179 15.80 16.46 -10.93
CA GLN A 179 15.38 17.56 -11.81
C GLN A 179 14.72 17.06 -13.10
N MET A 180 15.19 15.93 -13.65
CA MET A 180 14.56 15.32 -14.82
C MET A 180 13.11 14.86 -14.53
N PHE A 181 12.84 14.30 -13.35
CA PHE A 181 11.49 13.85 -12.97
C PHE A 181 10.53 14.99 -12.67
N GLU A 182 11.02 16.05 -12.01
CA GLU A 182 10.23 17.25 -11.74
C GLU A 182 9.69 17.91 -13.03
N ASN A 183 10.45 17.83 -14.12
CA ASN A 183 10.11 18.44 -15.41
C ASN A 183 9.20 17.56 -16.30
N ALA A 184 9.18 16.23 -16.12
CA ALA A 184 8.49 15.29 -17.00
C ALA A 184 6.96 15.18 -16.78
N SER A 185 6.43 15.89 -15.80
CA SER A 185 5.15 15.61 -15.12
C SER A 185 4.06 16.64 -15.43
N VAL A 186 3.97 17.06 -16.69
CA VAL A 186 3.00 18.09 -17.16
C VAL A 186 1.82 17.51 -17.94
N GLU A 187 1.82 16.23 -18.37
CA GLU A 187 0.72 15.72 -19.20
C GLU A 187 0.23 14.31 -18.84
N LEU A 188 -1.09 14.24 -18.63
CA LEU A 188 -2.03 13.15 -18.94
C LEU A 188 -2.59 12.26 -17.82
N LYS A 189 -3.92 12.09 -17.95
CA LYS A 189 -4.87 11.35 -17.12
C LYS A 189 -4.58 9.85 -17.10
N ALA A 190 -4.73 9.24 -15.94
CA ALA A 190 -4.71 7.79 -15.74
C ALA A 190 -5.67 7.08 -16.73
N LYS A 191 -5.14 6.20 -17.58
CA LYS A 191 -5.96 5.25 -18.34
C LYS A 191 -6.39 4.11 -17.40
N LYS A 192 -7.63 3.65 -17.57
CA LYS A 192 -8.24 2.54 -16.84
C LYS A 192 -7.28 1.35 -16.76
N THR A 193 -7.14 0.83 -15.54
CA THR A 193 -6.26 -0.24 -15.11
C THR A 193 -6.49 -1.52 -15.92
N ALA A 194 -5.42 -2.08 -16.48
CA ALA A 194 -5.41 -3.45 -16.99
C ALA A 194 -5.35 -4.44 -15.81
N ALA A 195 -5.83 -5.67 -16.02
CA ALA A 195 -5.80 -6.71 -14.99
C ALA A 195 -4.36 -6.97 -14.48
N PRO A 196 -4.15 -7.13 -13.17
CA PRO A 196 -2.82 -7.26 -12.59
C PRO A 196 -2.13 -8.56 -13.03
N ALA A 197 -0.86 -8.48 -13.42
CA ALA A 197 0.03 -9.63 -13.48
C ALA A 197 0.57 -9.93 -12.08
N VAL A 198 0.74 -11.19 -11.72
CA VAL A 198 1.04 -11.65 -10.35
C VAL A 198 2.48 -11.28 -9.95
N ALA A 199 2.66 -10.45 -8.92
CA ALA A 199 3.95 -10.29 -8.24
C ALA A 199 3.96 -11.25 -7.06
N PRO A 200 5.12 -11.71 -6.56
CA PRO A 200 5.15 -12.42 -5.30
C PRO A 200 4.57 -11.53 -4.19
N ALA A 201 3.59 -11.99 -3.43
CA ALA A 201 2.90 -11.21 -2.39
C ALA A 201 3.83 -10.47 -1.42
N LYS A 202 4.99 -11.06 -1.13
CA LYS A 202 6.03 -10.45 -0.29
C LYS A 202 6.57 -9.12 -0.83
N VAL A 203 6.66 -8.97 -2.16
CA VAL A 203 7.16 -7.75 -2.80
C VAL A 203 6.11 -6.64 -2.74
N SER A 204 4.82 -6.96 -2.88
CA SER A 204 3.76 -5.96 -2.75
C SER A 204 3.70 -5.42 -1.31
N ASP A 205 3.79 -6.28 -0.30
CA ASP A 205 3.84 -5.86 1.10
C ASP A 205 5.05 -4.97 1.42
N LEU A 206 6.24 -5.35 0.92
CA LEU A 206 7.44 -4.51 1.02
C LEU A 206 7.28 -3.15 0.35
N THR A 207 6.61 -3.11 -0.80
CA THR A 207 6.39 -1.87 -1.55
C THR A 207 5.53 -0.91 -0.74
N ILE A 208 4.44 -1.41 -0.14
CA ILE A 208 3.55 -0.62 0.72
C ILE A 208 4.30 -0.07 1.93
N LEU A 209 5.10 -0.91 2.59
CA LEU A 209 5.94 -0.48 3.71
C LEU A 209 6.93 0.61 3.29
N CYS A 210 7.67 0.42 2.21
CA CYS A 210 8.66 1.39 1.76
C CYS A 210 8.03 2.74 1.36
N ILE A 211 6.87 2.71 0.69
CA ILE A 211 6.15 3.93 0.34
C ILE A 211 5.67 4.66 1.60
N THR A 212 5.02 3.95 2.52
CA THR A 212 4.48 4.55 3.75
C THR A 212 5.58 5.13 4.64
N GLU A 213 6.68 4.42 4.86
CA GLU A 213 7.83 4.96 5.59
C GLU A 213 8.46 6.17 4.90
N SER A 214 8.53 6.15 3.57
CA SER A 214 9.03 7.29 2.80
C SER A 214 8.13 8.51 2.95
N ILE A 215 6.81 8.34 3.01
CA ILE A 215 5.88 9.44 3.31
C ILE A 215 6.22 10.03 4.69
N PHE A 216 6.28 9.21 5.74
CA PHE A 216 6.63 9.67 7.09
C PHE A 216 8.00 10.35 7.21
N LYS A 217 8.94 10.05 6.30
CA LYS A 217 10.25 10.68 6.25
C LYS A 217 10.23 12.09 5.66
N HIS A 218 9.33 12.38 4.72
CA HIS A 218 9.38 13.62 3.93
C HIS A 218 8.22 14.58 4.16
N VAL A 219 7.15 14.14 4.82
CA VAL A 219 6.07 15.03 5.28
C VAL A 219 5.88 14.91 6.78
N ASP A 220 5.20 15.88 7.38
CA ASP A 220 4.89 15.81 8.80
C ASP A 220 3.93 14.65 9.12
N LYS A 221 3.93 14.23 10.38
CA LYS A 221 3.23 13.03 10.84
C LYS A 221 1.71 13.12 10.66
N LYS A 222 1.13 14.31 10.78
CA LYS A 222 -0.30 14.53 10.60
C LYS A 222 -0.65 14.33 9.12
N THR A 223 0.05 15.01 8.23
CA THR A 223 -0.12 14.85 6.77
C THR A 223 0.09 13.40 6.33
N ALA A 224 1.14 12.74 6.82
CA ALA A 224 1.39 11.32 6.53
C ALA A 224 0.21 10.41 6.94
N SER A 225 -0.35 10.64 8.12
CA SER A 225 -1.47 9.85 8.63
C SER A 225 -2.75 10.10 7.83
N GLU A 226 -3.01 11.35 7.44
CA GLU A 226 -4.15 11.71 6.59
C GLU A 226 -4.06 11.05 5.21
N ILE A 227 -2.87 11.04 4.59
CA ILE A 227 -2.60 10.32 3.34
C ILE A 227 -2.96 8.83 3.47
N ILE A 228 -2.52 8.18 4.55
CA ILE A 228 -2.78 6.75 4.78
C ILE A 228 -4.28 6.49 4.99
N ILE A 229 -4.96 7.32 5.79
CA ILE A 229 -6.40 7.19 6.06
C ILE A 229 -7.19 7.36 4.76
N ASN A 230 -6.91 8.40 3.98
CA ASN A 230 -7.63 8.68 2.73
C ASN A 230 -7.40 7.57 1.70
N THR A 231 -6.17 7.08 1.59
CA THR A 231 -5.82 5.95 0.72
C THR A 231 -6.61 4.71 1.11
N ALA A 232 -6.63 4.37 2.40
CA ALA A 232 -7.35 3.21 2.91
C ALA A 232 -8.88 3.37 2.76
N GLU A 233 -9.43 4.57 2.91
CA GLU A 233 -10.87 4.85 2.67
C GLU A 233 -11.23 4.63 1.20
N LYS A 234 -10.42 5.13 0.25
CA LYS A 234 -10.59 4.84 -1.19
C LYS A 234 -10.52 3.34 -1.47
N LEU A 235 -9.59 2.63 -0.84
CA LEU A 235 -9.44 1.17 -0.98
C LEU A 235 -10.65 0.42 -0.44
N GLY A 236 -11.11 0.75 0.76
CA GLY A 236 -12.29 0.12 1.39
C GLY A 236 -13.54 0.29 0.54
N ASN A 237 -13.74 1.50 -0.02
CA ASN A 237 -14.81 1.77 -0.97
C ASN A 237 -14.74 0.85 -2.20
N ARG A 238 -13.56 0.73 -2.82
CA ARG A 238 -13.35 -0.09 -4.01
C ARG A 238 -13.55 -1.58 -3.73
N VAL A 239 -13.00 -2.08 -2.64
CA VAL A 239 -13.17 -3.49 -2.25
C VAL A 239 -14.64 -3.80 -1.98
N PHE A 240 -15.37 -2.90 -1.33
CA PHE A 240 -16.81 -3.06 -1.16
C PHE A 240 -17.54 -3.11 -2.50
N GLU A 241 -17.22 -2.19 -3.42
CA GLU A 241 -17.86 -2.14 -4.73
C GLU A 241 -17.68 -3.42 -5.54
N GLU A 242 -16.46 -3.97 -5.55
CA GLU A 242 -16.10 -5.13 -6.36
C GLU A 242 -16.57 -6.46 -5.76
N TYR A 243 -16.57 -6.59 -4.42
CA TYR A 243 -16.69 -7.90 -3.76
C TYR A 243 -17.96 -8.11 -2.93
N VAL A 244 -18.73 -7.05 -2.69
CA VAL A 244 -20.09 -7.16 -2.16
C VAL A 244 -21.06 -7.20 -3.34
N LYS A 245 -21.37 -8.41 -3.83
CA LYS A 245 -22.11 -8.61 -5.10
C LYS A 245 -23.57 -8.17 -5.03
N GLU A 246 -24.25 -8.51 -3.94
CA GLU A 246 -25.67 -8.21 -3.75
C GLU A 246 -25.81 -6.94 -2.92
N LYS A 247 -26.31 -5.85 -3.51
CA LYS A 247 -26.47 -4.56 -2.83
C LYS A 247 -27.96 -4.24 -2.77
N PRO A 248 -28.62 -4.32 -1.60
CA PRO A 248 -30.00 -3.88 -1.48
C PRO A 248 -30.10 -2.37 -1.71
N GLU A 249 -31.28 -1.90 -2.12
CA GLU A 249 -31.55 -0.46 -2.25
C GLU A 249 -31.39 0.27 -0.92
N LYS A 250 -31.71 -0.41 0.18
CA LYS A 250 -31.53 0.07 1.55
C LYS A 250 -30.85 -0.99 2.39
N TRP A 251 -29.76 -0.62 3.04
CA TRP A 251 -29.01 -1.50 3.93
C TRP A 251 -29.60 -1.52 5.33
N THR A 252 -29.73 -2.72 5.90
CA THR A 252 -29.71 -2.91 7.36
C THR A 252 -28.28 -3.21 7.84
N THR A 253 -28.00 -2.96 9.12
CA THR A 253 -26.69 -3.24 9.71
C THR A 253 -26.37 -4.75 9.73
N MET A 254 -27.38 -5.61 9.88
CA MET A 254 -27.23 -7.06 9.83
C MET A 254 -26.90 -7.56 8.41
N GLU A 255 -27.63 -7.08 7.39
CA GLU A 255 -27.32 -7.44 6.00
C GLU A 255 -25.91 -6.98 5.60
N TRP A 256 -25.52 -5.79 6.04
CA TRP A 256 -24.15 -5.31 5.82
C TRP A 256 -23.12 -6.23 6.47
N ALA A 257 -23.33 -6.64 7.73
CA ALA A 257 -22.43 -7.53 8.44
C ALA A 257 -22.30 -8.89 7.74
N GLU A 258 -23.41 -9.48 7.31
CA GLU A 258 -23.43 -10.77 6.61
C GLU A 258 -22.72 -10.71 5.25
N LYS A 259 -23.03 -9.69 4.45
CA LYS A 259 -22.47 -9.58 3.10
C LYS A 259 -20.99 -9.19 3.12
N THR A 260 -20.56 -8.31 4.02
CA THR A 260 -19.14 -7.97 4.16
C THR A 260 -18.34 -9.09 4.81
N ALA A 261 -18.92 -9.88 5.72
CA ALA A 261 -18.29 -11.09 6.25
C ALA A 261 -17.89 -12.05 5.13
N GLY A 262 -18.82 -12.39 4.24
CA GLY A 262 -18.54 -13.30 3.12
C GLY A 262 -17.70 -12.69 2.01
N GLY A 263 -18.00 -11.45 1.63
CA GLY A 263 -17.38 -10.77 0.50
C GLY A 263 -15.98 -10.24 0.77
N ILE A 264 -15.68 -9.85 2.01
CA ILE A 264 -14.46 -9.11 2.35
C ILE A 264 -13.70 -9.82 3.49
N TRP A 265 -14.25 -9.78 4.71
CA TRP A 265 -13.50 -10.14 5.92
C TRP A 265 -13.03 -11.60 5.90
N ASN A 266 -13.90 -12.53 5.48
CA ASN A 266 -13.54 -13.94 5.36
C ASN A 266 -12.42 -14.14 4.33
N GLN A 267 -12.50 -13.45 3.19
CA GLN A 267 -11.52 -13.59 2.09
C GLN A 267 -10.16 -13.01 2.45
N GLN A 268 -10.10 -11.97 3.29
CA GLN A 268 -8.85 -11.46 3.86
C GLN A 268 -8.22 -12.43 4.87
N GLY A 269 -9.00 -13.37 5.40
CA GLY A 269 -8.62 -14.13 6.59
C GLY A 269 -8.74 -13.29 7.87
N THR A 270 -9.55 -12.23 7.86
CA THR A 270 -9.76 -11.33 9.00
C THR A 270 -10.91 -11.84 9.88
N GLY A 271 -10.56 -12.22 11.10
CA GLY A 271 -11.54 -12.50 12.16
C GLY A 271 -12.23 -11.22 12.60
N VAL A 272 -13.56 -11.16 12.47
CA VAL A 272 -14.39 -10.05 12.96
C VAL A 272 -15.54 -10.63 13.78
N VAL A 273 -15.73 -10.09 14.97
CA VAL A 273 -16.91 -10.35 15.80
C VAL A 273 -17.77 -9.10 15.80
N PHE A 274 -19.01 -9.24 15.37
CA PHE A 274 -20.03 -8.21 15.42
C PHE A 274 -20.93 -8.39 16.64
N SER A 275 -21.20 -7.29 17.32
CA SER A 275 -22.05 -7.19 18.51
C SER A 275 -22.89 -5.92 18.44
N GLU A 276 -23.90 -5.82 19.33
CA GLU A 276 -24.79 -4.65 19.42
C GLU A 276 -25.42 -4.21 18.09
N ILE A 277 -25.76 -5.18 17.22
CA ILE A 277 -26.39 -4.90 15.92
C ILE A 277 -27.79 -4.33 16.15
N SER A 278 -27.99 -3.09 15.69
CA SER A 278 -29.25 -2.35 15.73
C SER A 278 -29.43 -1.54 14.45
N ASP A 279 -30.59 -0.93 14.24
CA ASP A 279 -30.83 -0.06 13.08
C ASP A 279 -29.98 1.22 13.07
N LYS A 280 -29.36 1.56 14.22
CA LYS A 280 -28.57 2.79 14.38
C LYS A 280 -27.07 2.54 14.34
N LYS A 281 -26.61 1.42 14.92
CA LYS A 281 -25.20 1.11 15.05
C LYS A 281 -24.93 -0.39 15.07
N ILE A 282 -23.67 -0.74 14.84
CA ILE A 282 -23.07 -2.05 15.08
C ILE A 282 -21.72 -1.81 15.77
N MET A 283 -21.30 -2.74 16.61
CA MET A 283 -19.95 -2.77 17.18
C MET A 283 -19.19 -3.96 16.62
N SER A 284 -17.88 -3.82 16.46
CA SER A 284 -17.04 -4.91 16.02
C SER A 284 -15.68 -4.98 16.70
N HIS A 285 -15.22 -6.19 16.92
CA HIS A 285 -13.84 -6.51 17.30
C HIS A 285 -13.13 -7.20 16.14
N VAL A 286 -12.02 -6.62 15.70
CA VAL A 286 -11.21 -7.11 14.58
C VAL A 286 -9.92 -7.72 15.11
N PHE A 287 -9.73 -9.01 14.85
CA PHE A 287 -8.66 -9.85 15.42
C PHE A 287 -7.42 -9.94 14.53
N LYS A 288 -7.54 -9.58 13.24
CA LYS A 288 -6.41 -9.43 12.32
C LYS A 288 -6.51 -8.08 11.64
N CYS A 289 -5.43 -7.32 11.67
CA CYS A 289 -5.34 -6.04 10.99
C CYS A 289 -5.60 -6.23 9.48
N PRO A 290 -6.53 -5.49 8.85
CA PRO A 290 -6.74 -5.57 7.39
C PRO A 290 -5.58 -4.95 6.59
N THR A 291 -4.65 -4.27 7.26
CA THR A 291 -3.40 -3.78 6.67
C THR A 291 -2.55 -4.95 6.15
N PRO A 292 -1.95 -4.82 4.95
CA PRO A 292 -1.00 -5.81 4.42
C PRO A 292 0.11 -6.18 5.42
N GLU A 293 0.56 -7.43 5.42
CA GLU A 293 1.16 -8.08 6.61
C GLU A 293 2.37 -7.32 7.19
N ARG A 294 3.36 -6.95 6.36
CA ARG A 294 4.55 -6.21 6.83
C ARG A 294 4.26 -4.75 7.22
N ALA A 295 3.29 -4.10 6.57
CA ALA A 295 2.84 -2.76 6.97
C ALA A 295 2.05 -2.79 8.30
N GLY A 296 1.53 -3.97 8.67
CA GLY A 296 0.91 -4.25 9.96
C GLY A 296 1.86 -4.21 11.16
N GLU A 297 3.17 -4.37 10.96
CA GLU A 297 4.18 -4.37 12.03
C GLU A 297 4.49 -2.96 12.56
N ALA A 298 4.10 -1.92 11.83
CA ALA A 298 4.28 -0.53 12.20
C ALA A 298 2.96 0.07 12.73
N PRO A 299 2.78 0.23 14.05
CA PRO A 299 1.57 0.80 14.67
C PRO A 299 1.05 2.10 14.05
N HIS A 300 1.98 3.00 13.70
CA HIS A 300 1.70 4.31 13.12
C HIS A 300 1.25 4.25 11.65
N ILE A 301 1.32 3.08 11.01
CA ILE A 301 0.80 2.81 9.66
C ILE A 301 -0.47 1.94 9.77
N ALA A 302 -0.39 0.87 10.56
CA ALA A 302 -1.42 -0.15 10.68
C ALA A 302 -2.78 0.39 11.18
N CYS A 303 -2.77 1.29 12.17
CA CYS A 303 -4.00 1.82 12.77
C CYS A 303 -4.69 2.86 11.90
N PRO A 304 -3.99 3.88 11.35
CA PRO A 304 -4.61 4.80 10.40
C PRO A 304 -5.17 4.07 9.18
N PHE A 305 -4.43 3.08 8.66
CA PHE A 305 -4.89 2.27 7.54
C PHE A 305 -6.15 1.47 7.89
N SER A 306 -6.15 0.74 9.01
CA SER A 306 -7.30 -0.06 9.42
C SER A 306 -8.56 0.79 9.60
N TRP A 307 -8.41 1.97 10.22
CA TRP A 307 -9.52 2.88 10.43
C TRP A 307 -10.05 3.46 9.11
N GLY A 308 -9.17 3.93 8.23
CA GLY A 308 -9.55 4.41 6.91
C GLY A 308 -10.24 3.32 6.08
N TYR A 309 -9.69 2.11 6.08
CA TYR A 309 -10.25 0.97 5.36
C TYR A 309 -11.66 0.62 5.85
N ALA A 310 -11.83 0.50 7.18
CA ALA A 310 -13.13 0.31 7.80
C ALA A 310 -14.12 1.41 7.37
N ARG A 311 -13.73 2.69 7.46
CA ARG A 311 -14.56 3.82 7.04
C ARG A 311 -15.00 3.72 5.59
N GLY A 312 -14.11 3.35 4.68
CA GLY A 312 -14.42 3.13 3.26
C GLY A 312 -15.47 2.03 3.07
N VAL A 313 -15.25 0.85 3.66
CA VAL A 313 -16.18 -0.28 3.58
C VAL A 313 -17.58 0.09 4.11
N TRP A 314 -17.65 0.89 5.17
CA TRP A 314 -18.91 1.32 5.77
C TRP A 314 -19.65 2.38 4.96
N LYS A 315 -18.95 3.47 4.62
CA LYS A 315 -19.54 4.64 3.96
C LYS A 315 -20.04 4.33 2.56
N LYS A 316 -19.55 3.24 1.95
CA LYS A 316 -20.09 2.73 0.69
C LYS A 316 -21.52 2.18 0.82
N ALA A 317 -21.90 1.66 1.99
CA ALA A 317 -23.26 1.20 2.29
C ALA A 317 -24.11 2.30 2.96
N PHE A 318 -23.50 3.07 3.87
CA PHE A 318 -24.17 4.11 4.66
C PHE A 318 -23.47 5.46 4.44
N GLN A 319 -23.91 6.22 3.44
CA GLN A 319 -23.23 7.47 3.02
C GLN A 319 -23.20 8.54 4.12
N GLU A 320 -24.25 8.62 4.95
CA GLU A 320 -24.31 9.50 6.13
C GLU A 320 -23.61 8.90 7.35
N GLY A 321 -23.10 7.67 7.27
CA GLY A 321 -22.56 6.92 8.39
C GLY A 321 -21.15 7.32 8.80
N GLU A 322 -20.76 6.86 10.00
CA GLU A 322 -19.41 7.06 10.53
C GLU A 322 -18.85 5.82 11.20
N VAL A 323 -17.52 5.71 11.24
CA VAL A 323 -16.83 4.66 12.01
C VAL A 323 -15.88 5.32 13.00
N LEU A 324 -16.04 5.00 14.28
CA LEU A 324 -15.13 5.42 15.35
C LEU A 324 -14.29 4.23 15.80
N MET A 325 -13.00 4.47 16.06
CA MET A 325 -12.10 3.48 16.64
C MET A 325 -12.07 3.67 18.16
N GLY A 326 -12.47 2.64 18.91
CA GLY A 326 -12.47 2.63 20.37
C GLY A 326 -11.18 2.09 20.99
N GLY A 327 -10.50 1.18 20.30
CA GLY A 327 -9.28 0.52 20.77
C GLY A 327 -8.47 -0.06 19.61
N THR A 328 -7.17 -0.25 19.82
CA THR A 328 -6.27 -0.81 18.81
C THR A 328 -5.15 -1.66 19.41
N MET A 329 -4.79 -2.73 18.69
CA MET A 329 -3.71 -3.65 19.07
C MET A 329 -2.34 -2.96 19.16
N ALA A 330 -2.12 -1.93 18.37
CA ALA A 330 -0.90 -1.10 18.41
C ALA A 330 -0.60 -0.47 19.77
N HIS A 331 -1.62 -0.33 20.62
CA HIS A 331 -1.54 0.32 21.92
C HIS A 331 -1.97 -0.62 23.06
N GLY A 332 -1.85 -1.93 22.84
CA GLY A 332 -2.05 -2.95 23.87
C GLY A 332 -3.48 -3.48 24.03
N ALA A 333 -4.43 -3.02 23.23
CA ALA A 333 -5.76 -3.66 23.20
C ALA A 333 -5.66 -5.07 22.58
N PRO A 334 -6.48 -6.05 23.00
CA PRO A 334 -6.42 -7.39 22.43
C PRO A 334 -6.93 -7.45 20.98
N THR A 335 -7.74 -6.47 20.56
CA THR A 335 -8.33 -6.36 19.22
C THR A 335 -8.45 -4.89 18.82
N CYS A 336 -8.65 -4.62 17.52
CA CYS A 336 -9.13 -3.30 17.09
C CYS A 336 -10.65 -3.22 17.27
N GLU A 337 -11.12 -2.21 17.98
CA GLU A 337 -12.55 -2.01 18.26
C GLU A 337 -13.10 -0.88 17.41
N PHE A 338 -14.22 -1.15 16.76
CA PHE A 338 -14.92 -0.17 15.93
C PHE A 338 -16.39 -0.07 16.32
N THR A 339 -16.88 1.15 16.37
CA THR A 339 -18.31 1.44 16.44
C THR A 339 -18.74 2.09 15.14
N TRP A 340 -19.70 1.48 14.47
CA TRP A 340 -20.16 1.87 13.15
C TRP A 340 -21.57 2.43 13.28
N PHE A 341 -21.74 3.71 12.95
CA PHE A 341 -23.00 4.43 13.03
C PHE A 341 -23.60 4.60 11.65
N VAL A 342 -24.89 4.27 11.50
CA VAL A 342 -25.64 4.43 10.25
C VAL A 342 -25.76 5.92 9.86
N LYS A 343 -25.77 6.81 10.85
CA LYS A 343 -25.80 8.26 10.68
C LYS A 343 -24.82 8.94 11.62
N ALA A 344 -24.02 9.86 11.09
CA ALA A 344 -23.09 10.68 11.84
C ALA A 344 -23.83 11.82 12.57
N GLU A 345 -23.61 11.93 13.88
CA GLU A 345 -24.09 13.03 14.71
C GLU A 345 -22.97 14.04 15.00
N LYS A 346 -23.32 15.21 15.52
CA LYS A 346 -22.34 16.29 15.80
C LYS A 346 -21.23 15.83 16.73
N GLU A 347 -21.56 15.07 17.78
CA GLU A 347 -20.61 14.48 18.72
C GLU A 347 -19.63 13.48 18.06
N HIS A 348 -20.04 12.81 16.99
CA HIS A 348 -19.15 11.91 16.24
C HIS A 348 -18.05 12.68 15.50
N ALA A 349 -18.28 13.94 15.14
CA ALA A 349 -17.25 14.78 14.53
C ALA A 349 -16.12 15.09 15.51
N GLU A 350 -16.45 15.39 16.77
CA GLU A 350 -15.45 15.62 17.82
C GLU A 350 -14.67 14.34 18.13
N MET A 351 -15.35 13.20 18.22
CA MET A 351 -14.70 11.91 18.44
C MET A 351 -13.79 11.49 17.28
N ARG A 352 -14.18 11.78 16.03
CA ARG A 352 -13.33 11.55 14.85
C ARG A 352 -12.02 12.31 14.93
N GLU A 353 -12.05 13.58 15.34
CA GLU A 353 -10.82 14.37 15.50
C GLU A 353 -9.95 13.82 16.64
N LYS A 354 -10.55 13.34 17.73
CA LYS A 354 -9.82 12.60 18.78
C LYS A 354 -9.15 11.33 18.23
N VAL A 355 -9.86 10.54 17.41
CA VAL A 355 -9.29 9.35 16.76
C VAL A 355 -8.11 9.75 15.86
N LYS A 356 -8.23 10.81 15.05
CA LYS A 356 -7.11 11.29 14.22
C LYS A 356 -5.89 11.68 15.04
N LYS A 357 -6.07 12.49 16.09
CA LYS A 357 -4.98 12.90 17.01
C LYS A 357 -4.31 11.72 17.71
N TYR A 358 -5.12 10.73 18.08
CA TYR A 358 -4.64 9.49 18.67
C TYR A 358 -3.78 8.69 17.69
N LEU A 359 -4.24 8.56 16.44
CA LEU A 359 -3.53 7.86 15.37
C LEU A 359 -2.22 8.56 14.99
N THR A 360 -2.13 9.88 15.15
CA THR A 360 -0.90 10.66 14.97
C THR A 360 -0.01 10.68 16.23
N LYS A 361 -0.37 9.95 17.31
CA LYS A 361 0.24 10.03 18.66
C LYS A 361 0.47 11.46 19.16
N GLU A 362 -0.38 12.41 18.79
CA GLU A 362 -0.34 13.76 19.35
C GLU A 362 -0.94 13.78 20.76
N GLU A 363 -1.83 12.83 21.07
CA GLU A 363 -2.47 12.68 22.39
C GLU A 363 -2.63 11.17 22.73
N GLU A 364 -2.51 10.80 24.00
CA GLU A 364 -2.98 9.51 24.51
C GLU A 364 -4.51 9.55 24.66
N MET A 365 -5.23 8.54 24.16
CA MET A 365 -6.65 8.39 24.49
C MET A 365 -6.79 8.00 25.96
N ARG A 366 -7.28 8.93 26.78
CA ARG A 366 -8.17 8.57 27.89
C ARG A 366 -9.60 8.74 27.41
N MET A 367 -10.22 7.66 26.93
CA MET A 367 -11.66 7.64 26.68
C MET A 367 -12.30 6.63 27.62
N LEU A 368 -13.10 7.19 28.53
CA LEU A 368 -14.15 6.65 29.41
C LEU A 368 -13.95 5.25 29.99
#